data_AF-A0A1F4A1U2-F1
#
_entry.id   AF-A0A1F4A1U2-F1
#
_cell.length_a   1.000
_cell.length_b   1.000
_cell.length_c   1.000
_cell.angle_alpha   90.00
_cell.angle_beta   90.00
_cell.angle_gamma   90.00
#
_symmetry.space_group_name_H-M   'P 1'
#
loop_
_entity.id
_entity.type
_entity.pdbx_description
1 polymer ?
#
loop_
_entity_poly.entity_id
_entity_poly.type
_entity_poly.pdbx_seq_one_letter_code
_entity_poly.pdbx_strand_id
1 'polypeptide(L)'
;MAERSQTLRELGAKGVTAAVVFSSGFSEVGGDGVALERELKTAIRESGVRVLGPNCLGLINAFENVMATFSQFSLGPTPPAWPRW
;
A
#
# COMPACT_ATOMS: atom_id res chain seq x y z
N MET A 1 -18.20 -0.13 6.30
CA MET A 1 -17.07 -1.08 6.41
C MET A 1 -16.77 -1.79 5.08
N ALA A 2 -17.77 -2.16 4.27
CA ALA A 2 -17.60 -2.84 2.97
C ALA A 2 -16.97 -2.02 1.81
N GLU A 3 -16.83 -0.70 1.95
CA GLU A 3 -16.44 0.17 0.83
C GLU A 3 -14.94 0.08 0.49
N ARG A 4 -14.07 -0.22 1.46
CA ARG A 4 -12.61 -0.16 1.29
C ARG A 4 -12.06 -1.31 0.44
N SER A 5 -12.67 -2.49 0.53
CA SER A 5 -12.26 -3.69 -0.22
C SER A 5 -12.80 -3.68 -1.66
N GLN A 6 -13.95 -3.02 -1.87
CA GLN A 6 -14.61 -2.89 -3.16
C GLN A 6 -13.71 -2.24 -4.23
N THR A 7 -12.92 -1.24 -3.84
CA THR A 7 -11.97 -0.57 -4.73
C THR A 7 -11.02 -1.55 -5.44
N LEU A 8 -10.52 -2.59 -4.74
CA LEU A 8 -9.63 -3.56 -5.37
C LEU A 8 -10.33 -4.37 -6.47
N ARG A 9 -11.60 -4.73 -6.25
CA ARG A 9 -12.42 -5.46 -7.23
C ARG A 9 -12.61 -4.62 -8.48
N GLU A 10 -12.90 -3.33 -8.31
CA GLU A 10 -13.03 -2.38 -9.42
C GLU A 10 -11.72 -2.15 -10.16
N LEU A 11 -10.59 -2.09 -9.44
CA LEU A 11 -9.26 -2.01 -10.05
C LEU A 11 -8.97 -3.25 -10.90
N GLY A 12 -9.26 -4.44 -10.37
CA GLY A 12 -9.13 -5.69 -11.12
C GLY A 12 -10.00 -5.72 -12.38
N ALA A 13 -11.27 -5.31 -12.27
CA ALA A 13 -12.18 -5.21 -13.41
C ALA A 13 -11.70 -4.22 -14.50
N LYS A 14 -10.92 -3.21 -14.11
CA LYS A 14 -10.28 -2.24 -15.03
C LYS A 14 -8.92 -2.71 -15.57
N GLY A 15 -8.48 -3.92 -15.25
CA GLY A 15 -7.21 -4.48 -15.71
C GLY A 15 -5.97 -3.95 -14.98
N VAL A 16 -6.14 -3.31 -13.82
CA VAL A 16 -5.01 -2.86 -13.00
C VAL A 16 -4.30 -4.07 -12.40
N THR A 17 -2.97 -4.10 -12.50
CA THR A 17 -2.18 -5.28 -12.11
C THR A 17 -1.53 -5.15 -10.73
N ALA A 18 -1.49 -3.94 -10.16
CA ALA A 18 -0.91 -3.66 -8.86
C ALA A 18 -1.53 -2.42 -8.19
N ALA A 19 -1.60 -2.41 -6.86
CA ALA A 19 -2.06 -1.27 -6.07
C ALA A 19 -1.25 -1.11 -4.77
N VAL A 20 -1.11 0.14 -4.31
CA VAL A 20 -0.55 0.47 -3.00
C VAL A 20 -1.69 0.84 -2.07
N VAL A 21 -1.81 0.14 -0.94
CA VAL A 21 -2.84 0.41 0.06
C VAL A 21 -2.21 1.11 1.25
N PHE A 22 -2.39 2.43 1.32
CA PHE A 22 -1.88 3.26 2.40
C PHE A 22 -2.72 3.18 3.69
N SER A 23 -4.02 2.86 3.56
CA SER A 23 -4.96 2.90 4.67
C SER A 23 -4.52 2.03 5.86
N SER A 24 -4.79 2.52 7.07
CA SER A 24 -4.61 1.82 8.34
C SER A 24 -5.97 1.42 8.96
N GLY A 25 -5.92 0.80 10.13
CA GLY A 25 -7.07 0.25 10.86
C GLY A 25 -7.37 -1.21 10.51
N PHE A 26 -6.37 -1.99 10.09
CA PHE A 26 -6.48 -3.42 9.78
C PHE A 26 -6.03 -4.27 10.98
N SER A 27 -5.39 -5.42 10.77
CA SER A 27 -5.05 -6.32 11.89
C SER A 27 -4.15 -5.68 12.95
N GLU A 28 -3.44 -4.60 12.62
CA GLU A 28 -2.58 -3.86 13.54
C GLU A 28 -3.34 -3.22 14.72
N VAL A 29 -4.64 -2.95 14.59
CA VAL A 29 -5.47 -2.41 15.68
C VAL A 29 -6.25 -3.49 16.43
N GLY A 30 -6.17 -4.76 16.01
CA GLY A 30 -6.95 -5.86 16.58
C GLY A 30 -8.47 -5.73 16.35
N GLY A 31 -9.25 -6.53 17.09
CA GLY A 31 -10.72 -6.47 17.05
C GLY A 31 -11.31 -6.55 15.63
N ASP A 32 -12.14 -5.58 15.27
CA ASP A 32 -12.78 -5.45 13.96
C ASP A 32 -11.77 -5.29 12.81
N GLY A 33 -10.56 -4.78 13.09
CA GLY A 33 -9.48 -4.63 12.12
C GLY A 33 -9.03 -5.96 11.51
N VAL A 34 -9.12 -7.05 12.28
CA VAL A 34 -8.80 -8.41 11.78
C VAL A 34 -9.83 -8.86 10.75
N ALA A 35 -11.12 -8.57 10.96
CA ALA A 35 -12.17 -8.89 10.02
C ALA A 35 -12.03 -8.08 8.72
N LEU A 36 -11.73 -6.78 8.86
CA LEU A 36 -11.44 -5.89 7.73
C LEU A 36 -10.25 -6.38 6.89
N GLU A 37 -9.17 -6.87 7.52
CA GLU A 37 -8.03 -7.40 6.77
C GLU A 37 -8.35 -8.71 6.04
N ARG A 38 -9.19 -9.57 6.65
CA ARG A 38 -9.67 -10.77 5.96
C ARG A 38 -10.48 -10.42 4.72
N GLU A 39 -11.37 -9.43 4.82
CA GLU A 39 -12.16 -8.93 3.70
C GLU A 39 -11.26 -8.36 2.59
N LEU A 40 -10.26 -7.55 2.97
CA LEU A 40 -9.26 -7.00 2.05
C LEU A 40 -8.52 -8.14 1.31
N LYS A 41 -8.01 -9.13 2.05
CA LYS A 41 -7.33 -10.30 1.47
C LYS A 41 -8.21 -11.08 0.50
N THR A 42 -9.51 -11.16 0.76
CA THR A 42 -10.47 -11.79 -0.14
C THR A 42 -10.64 -10.97 -1.42
N ALA A 43 -10.81 -9.65 -1.33
CA ALA A 43 -10.88 -8.78 -2.51
C ALA A 43 -9.59 -8.78 -3.34
N ILE A 44 -8.42 -8.86 -2.71
CA ILE A 44 -7.12 -9.02 -3.40
C ILE A 44 -7.13 -10.29 -4.27
N ARG A 45 -7.52 -11.43 -3.69
CA ARG A 45 -7.57 -12.71 -4.41
C ARG A 45 -8.55 -12.67 -5.57
N GLU A 46 -9.74 -12.13 -5.35
CA GLU A 46 -10.79 -12.09 -6.37
C GLU A 46 -10.50 -11.09 -7.50
N SER A 47 -9.81 -9.99 -7.21
CA SER A 47 -9.45 -8.99 -8.22
C SER A 47 -8.23 -9.36 -9.06
N GLY A 48 -7.36 -10.25 -8.57
CA GLY A 48 -6.07 -10.54 -9.21
C GLY A 48 -5.02 -9.42 -9.07
N VAL A 49 -5.33 -8.35 -8.34
CA VAL A 49 -4.43 -7.20 -8.14
C VAL A 49 -3.36 -7.56 -7.11
N ARG A 50 -2.09 -7.31 -7.43
CA ARG A 50 -1.00 -7.43 -6.46
C ARG A 50 -0.98 -6.21 -5.53
N VAL A 51 -0.88 -6.41 -4.22
CA VAL A 51 -0.98 -5.31 -3.26
C VAL A 51 0.30 -5.15 -2.44
N LEU A 52 0.77 -3.90 -2.33
CA LEU A 52 1.70 -3.45 -1.31
C LEU A 52 0.92 -2.80 -0.17
N GLY A 53 1.12 -3.26 1.07
CA GLY A 53 0.36 -2.85 2.26
C GLY A 53 -0.57 -3.97 2.78
N PRO A 54 -1.61 -3.64 3.57
CA PRO A 54 -2.05 -2.30 3.95
C PRO A 54 -1.11 -1.62 4.96
N ASN A 55 -1.48 -0.42 5.43
CA ASN A 55 -0.76 0.34 6.45
C ASN A 55 0.75 0.45 6.16
N CYS A 56 1.07 1.01 5.00
CA CYS A 56 2.45 1.22 4.56
C CYS A 56 2.71 2.68 4.24
N LEU A 57 3.99 3.06 4.22
CA LEU A 57 4.41 4.37 3.72
C LEU A 57 4.43 4.43 2.18
N GLY A 58 4.16 3.32 1.49
CA GLY A 58 4.28 3.17 0.05
C GLY A 58 5.66 2.73 -0.41
N LEU A 59 6.08 3.17 -1.58
CA LEU A 59 7.38 2.80 -2.17
C LEU A 59 8.05 3.96 -2.88
N ILE A 60 9.38 3.86 -2.99
CA ILE A 60 10.21 4.69 -3.85
C ILE A 60 11.01 3.74 -4.74
N ASN A 61 10.96 3.98 -6.06
CA ASN A 61 11.90 3.38 -7.01
C ASN A 61 12.79 4.49 -7.56
N ALA A 62 14.01 4.61 -7.02
CA ALA A 62 14.96 5.63 -7.39
C ALA A 62 15.56 5.42 -8.80
N PHE A 63 15.60 4.18 -9.30
CA PHE A 63 16.13 3.89 -10.63
C PHE A 63 15.19 4.39 -11.74
N GLU A 64 13.89 4.38 -11.48
CA GLU A 64 12.85 4.76 -12.44
C GLU A 64 12.20 6.12 -12.12
N ASN A 65 12.73 6.87 -11.13
CA ASN A 65 12.16 8.13 -10.65
C ASN A 65 10.68 8.05 -10.24
N VAL A 66 10.26 6.94 -9.61
CA VAL A 66 8.89 6.76 -9.14
C VAL A 66 8.81 6.97 -7.62
N MET A 67 7.97 7.91 -7.20
CA MET A 67 7.72 8.24 -5.80
C MET A 67 6.24 8.03 -5.49
N ALA A 68 5.90 6.83 -5.03
CA ALA A 68 4.55 6.45 -4.63
C ALA A 68 4.48 6.37 -3.10
N THR A 69 4.76 7.50 -2.46
CA THR A 69 4.77 7.65 -1.00
C THR A 69 4.29 9.06 -0.62
N PHE A 70 3.73 9.19 0.57
CA PHE A 70 3.44 10.49 1.19
C PHE A 70 4.56 10.93 2.15
N SER A 71 5.65 10.17 2.24
CA SER A 71 6.74 10.46 3.15
C SER A 71 7.65 11.57 2.63
N GLN A 72 8.09 12.41 3.57
CA GLN A 72 9.05 13.51 3.34
C GLN A 72 10.48 13.03 3.01
N PHE A 73 10.81 11.73 3.17
CA PHE A 73 12.11 11.19 2.72
C PHE A 73 12.37 11.36 1.22
N SER A 74 11.30 11.58 0.47
CA SER A 74 11.32 11.80 -0.96
C SER A 74 11.59 13.29 -1.30
N LEU A 75 11.44 14.20 -0.34
CA LEU A 75 11.56 15.64 -0.55
C LEU A 75 12.97 16.12 -0.20
N GLY A 76 13.74 16.45 -1.24
CA GLY A 76 15.04 17.10 -1.10
C GLY A 76 16.23 16.23 -1.52
N PRO A 77 17.45 16.81 -1.52
CA PRO A 77 18.65 16.07 -1.85
C PRO A 77 18.88 14.94 -0.82
N THR A 78 19.29 13.78 -1.30
CA THR A 78 19.75 12.69 -0.42
C THR A 78 20.90 13.23 0.42
N PRO A 79 20.82 13.16 1.77
CA PRO A 79 21.92 13.58 2.63
C PRO A 79 23.19 12.82 2.22
N PRO A 80 24.38 13.46 2.25
CA PRO A 80 25.62 12.74 2.01
C PRO A 80 25.69 11.52 2.93
N ALA A 81 26.20 10.40 2.40
CA ALA A 81 26.32 9.17 3.17
C ALA A 81 26.97 9.50 4.53
N TRP A 82 26.27 9.18 5.61
CA TRP A 82 26.76 9.37 6.98
C TRP A 82 28.19 8.82 7.07
N PRO A 83 29.12 9.46 7.81
CA PRO A 83 30.48 8.97 7.91
C PRO A 83 30.46 7.50 8.37
N ARG A 84 31.08 6.64 7.56
CA ARG A 84 31.44 5.29 7.96
C ARG A 84 32.41 5.46 9.13
N TRP A 85 31.96 5.12 10.32
CA TRP A 85 32.80 5.01 11.51
C TRP A 85 33.92 4.00 11.27
#